data_AF-A0A7S2D1Q6-F1
#
_entry.id   AF-A0A7S2D1Q6-F1
#
_cell.length_a   1.000
_cell.length_b   1.000
_cell.length_c   1.000
_cell.angle_alpha   90.00
_cell.angle_beta   90.00
_cell.angle_gamma   90.00
#
_symmetry.space_group_name_H-M   'P 1'
#
loop_
_entity.id
_entity.type
_entity.pdbx_description
1 polymer ?
#
loop_
_entity_poly.entity_id
_entity_poly.type
_entity_poly.pdbx_seq_one_letter_code
_entity_poly.pdbx_strand_id
1 'polypeptide(L)'
;QLEAEITDIKKRNLGVRIEGYLFRQSREGRWKKRYYETVEEKGWWMLVYYKTPEREKVLNAIKLHRTKQVSMMPQDGDDAVFGIEMEGGQIYFHRSSSKSEGQKWVDA
;
A
#
# COMPACT_ATOMS: atom_id res chain seq x y z
N GLN A 1 -14.85 14.60 1.63
CA GLN A 1 -15.50 13.64 0.71
C GLN A 1 -14.82 12.27 0.80
N LEU A 2 -13.51 12.16 0.52
CA LEU A 2 -12.74 10.91 0.69
C LEU A 2 -12.81 10.30 2.10
N GLU A 3 -12.69 11.12 3.16
CA GLU A 3 -12.69 10.65 4.56
C GLU A 3 -14.04 10.05 5.01
N ALA A 4 -15.15 10.54 4.47
CA ALA A 4 -16.48 10.02 4.77
C ALA A 4 -16.72 8.65 4.10
N GLU A 5 -16.25 8.49 2.86
CA GLU A 5 -16.38 7.23 2.11
C GLU A 5 -15.57 6.09 2.76
N ILE A 6 -14.37 6.37 3.28
CA ILE A 6 -13.54 5.36 3.94
C ILE A 6 -14.10 4.93 5.32
N THR A 7 -14.84 5.81 5.99
CA THR A 7 -15.46 5.48 7.28
C THR A 7 -16.57 4.43 7.13
N ASP A 8 -17.25 4.42 5.98
CA ASP A 8 -18.26 3.41 5.65
C ASP A 8 -17.66 2.05 5.25
N ILE A 9 -16.46 2.04 4.65
CA ILE A 9 -15.71 0.80 4.31
C ILE A 9 -15.46 -0.03 5.58
N LYS A 10 -15.11 0.61 6.71
CA LYS A 10 -14.83 -0.07 7.98
C LYS A 10 -16.01 -0.83 8.60
N LYS A 11 -17.26 -0.48 8.25
CA LYS A 11 -18.46 -1.12 8.82
C LYS A 11 -18.88 -2.39 8.09
N ARG A 12 -18.32 -2.67 6.91
CA ARG A 12 -18.61 -3.87 6.13
C ARG A 12 -17.37 -4.74 6.14
N ASN A 13 -17.44 -5.87 6.86
CA ASN A 13 -16.39 -6.91 6.91
C ASN A 13 -16.24 -7.65 5.56
N LEU A 14 -16.03 -6.92 4.47
CA LEU A 14 -15.88 -7.44 3.11
C LEU A 14 -14.82 -6.59 2.41
N GLY A 15 -13.62 -7.15 2.26
CA GLY A 15 -12.66 -6.64 1.29
C GLY A 15 -11.29 -6.21 1.80
N VAL A 16 -10.79 -6.70 2.93
CA VAL A 16 -9.35 -6.58 3.26
C VAL A 16 -8.65 -7.89 2.95
N ARG A 17 -7.64 -7.88 2.07
CA ARG A 17 -6.85 -9.09 1.71
C ARG A 17 -5.53 -9.17 2.46
N ILE A 18 -4.85 -8.04 2.63
CA ILE A 18 -3.58 -7.95 3.33
C ILE A 18 -3.50 -6.60 4.05
N GLU A 19 -2.93 -6.63 5.25
CA GLU A 19 -2.69 -5.46 6.07
C GLU A 19 -1.37 -5.62 6.83
N GLY A 20 -0.76 -4.50 7.21
CA GLY A 20 0.47 -4.54 7.99
C GLY A 20 1.33 -3.30 7.82
N TYR A 21 2.45 -3.27 8.54
CA TYR A 21 3.39 -2.16 8.43
C TYR A 21 4.30 -2.32 7.22
N LEU A 22 4.39 -1.25 6.44
CA LEU A 22 5.42 -1.06 5.43
C LEU A 22 6.10 0.29 5.64
N PHE A 23 7.28 0.45 5.06
CA PHE A 23 7.90 1.75 4.90
C PHE A 23 7.68 2.23 3.49
N ARG A 24 7.16 3.44 3.33
CA ARG A 24 7.13 4.10 2.02
C ARG A 24 8.31 5.02 1.84
N GLN A 25 8.80 5.12 0.61
CA GLN A 25 9.77 6.15 0.28
C GLN A 25 9.06 7.51 0.09
N SER A 26 9.63 8.58 0.64
CA SER A 26 9.21 9.95 0.31
C SER A 26 9.82 10.40 -1.02
N ARG A 27 9.33 11.50 -1.58
CA ARG A 27 9.94 12.15 -2.75
C ARG A 27 11.40 12.57 -2.51
N GLU A 28 11.77 12.76 -1.24
CA GLU A 28 13.12 13.11 -0.78
C GLU A 28 13.98 11.86 -0.46
N GLY A 29 13.50 10.66 -0.80
CA GLY A 29 14.22 9.39 -0.52
C GLY A 29 14.09 8.85 0.91
N ARG A 30 13.38 9.54 1.81
CA ARG A 30 13.24 9.12 3.22
C ARG A 30 12.17 8.05 3.41
N TRP A 31 12.52 6.97 4.08
CA TRP A 31 11.59 5.90 4.44
C TRP A 31 10.72 6.27 5.64
N LYS A 32 9.40 6.07 5.53
CA LYS A 32 8.44 6.35 6.62
C LYS A 32 7.54 5.14 6.87
N LYS A 33 7.55 4.62 8.10
CA LYS A 33 6.67 3.53 8.54
C LYS A 33 5.21 3.97 8.51
N ARG A 34 4.35 3.21 7.86
CA ARG A 34 2.90 3.42 7.78
C ARG A 34 2.19 2.07 7.87
N TYR A 35 0.99 2.10 8.40
CA TYR A 35 0.14 0.91 8.44
C TYR A 35 -0.70 0.89 7.17
N TYR A 36 -0.58 -0.17 6.40
CA TYR A 36 -1.21 -0.37 5.10
C TYR A 36 -2.33 -1.40 5.22
N GLU A 37 -3.31 -1.28 4.34
CA GLU A 37 -4.29 -2.33 4.06
C GLU A 37 -4.74 -2.24 2.60
N THR A 38 -5.09 -3.38 2.02
CA THR A 38 -5.90 -3.41 0.81
C THR A 38 -7.37 -3.30 1.20
N VAL A 39 -8.13 -2.49 0.47
CA VAL A 39 -9.59 -2.37 0.65
C VAL A 39 -10.29 -2.47 -0.70
N GLU A 40 -11.42 -3.14 -0.72
CA GLU A 40 -12.35 -3.10 -1.85
C GLU A 40 -13.36 -1.96 -1.65
N GLU A 41 -13.44 -1.05 -2.61
CA GLU A 41 -14.49 -0.03 -2.65
C GLU A 41 -15.21 -0.07 -3.99
N LYS A 42 -16.52 -0.32 -3.96
CA LYS A 42 -17.41 -0.32 -5.15
C LYS A 42 -16.85 -1.20 -6.29
N GLY A 43 -16.29 -2.37 -5.95
CA GLY A 43 -15.71 -3.33 -6.90
C GLY A 43 -14.26 -3.07 -7.28
N TRP A 44 -13.60 -2.06 -6.71
CA TRP A 44 -12.22 -1.72 -7.02
C TRP A 44 -11.31 -1.90 -5.82
N TRP A 45 -10.21 -2.61 -6.03
CA TRP A 45 -9.16 -2.74 -5.03
C TRP A 45 -8.29 -1.49 -4.96
N MET A 46 -8.05 -1.05 -3.72
CA MET A 46 -7.19 0.06 -3.39
C MET A 46 -6.18 -0.35 -2.32
N LEU A 47 -4.97 0.19 -2.39
CA LEU A 47 -3.99 0.11 -1.32
C LEU A 47 -4.01 1.43 -0.54
N VAL A 48 -4.38 1.37 0.73
CA VAL A 48 -4.57 2.54 1.59
C VAL A 48 -3.55 2.49 2.72
N TYR A 49 -3.09 3.66 3.16
CA TYR A 49 -2.25 3.71 4.36
C TYR A 49 -2.61 4.82 5.34
N TYR A 50 -2.27 4.54 6.59
CA TYR A 50 -2.58 5.32 7.78
C TYR A 50 -1.29 5.57 8.57
N LYS A 51 -1.37 6.50 9.53
CA LYS A 51 -0.26 6.71 10.47
C LYS A 51 -0.08 5.49 11.39
N THR A 52 -1.18 4.89 11.83
CA THR A 52 -1.25 3.84 12.86
C THR A 52 -2.41 2.87 12.54
N PRO A 53 -2.45 1.66 13.15
CA PRO A 53 -3.45 0.61 12.85
C PRO A 53 -4.88 0.94 13.30
N GLU A 54 -5.06 1.96 14.14
CA GLU A 54 -6.37 2.49 14.53
C GLU A 54 -7.08 3.18 13.34
N ARG A 55 -6.34 3.41 12.24
CA ARG A 55 -6.84 3.92 10.97
C ARG A 55 -7.59 5.25 11.12
N GLU A 56 -7.15 6.12 12.04
CA GLU A 56 -7.86 7.37 12.37
C GLU A 56 -8.09 8.25 11.14
N LYS A 57 -7.09 8.32 10.25
CA LYS A 57 -7.13 9.10 9.02
C LYS A 57 -6.35 8.44 7.89
N VAL A 58 -6.98 8.34 6.72
CA VAL A 58 -6.28 7.96 5.49
C VAL A 58 -5.30 9.04 5.09
N LEU A 59 -4.05 8.63 4.92
CA LEU A 59 -3.00 9.51 4.46
C LEU A 59 -2.78 9.41 2.95
N ASN A 60 -3.13 8.28 2.33
CA ASN A 60 -3.14 8.10 0.88
C ASN A 60 -3.92 6.83 0.47
N ALA A 61 -4.36 6.80 -0.78
CA ALA A 61 -5.00 5.65 -1.42
C ALA A 61 -4.48 5.50 -2.86
N ILE A 62 -4.02 4.29 -3.20
CA ILE A 62 -3.54 3.92 -4.54
C ILE A 62 -4.59 3.01 -5.17
N LYS A 63 -5.09 3.39 -6.35
CA LYS A 63 -6.04 2.58 -7.13
C LYS A 63 -5.27 1.46 -7.84
N LEU A 64 -5.45 0.22 -7.41
CA LEU A 64 -4.65 -0.92 -7.91
C LEU A 64 -4.98 -1.27 -9.37
N HIS A 65 -6.20 -1.01 -9.85
CA HIS A 65 -6.54 -1.20 -11.26
C HIS A 65 -5.76 -0.29 -12.24
N ARG A 66 -5.02 0.71 -11.74
CA ARG A 66 -4.17 1.61 -12.54
C ARG A 66 -2.68 1.24 -12.46
N THR A 67 -2.36 0.11 -11.85
CA THR A 67 -0.99 -0.38 -11.76
C THR A 67 -0.68 -1.18 -13.01
N LYS A 68 0.47 -0.89 -13.62
CA LYS A 68 1.03 -1.69 -14.71
C LYS A 68 1.64 -2.98 -14.16
N GLN A 69 2.37 -2.90 -13.05
CA GLN A 69 2.95 -4.06 -12.39
C GLN A 69 3.23 -3.79 -10.91
N VAL A 70 3.21 -4.86 -10.12
CA VAL A 70 3.71 -4.89 -8.75
C VAL A 70 4.77 -5.97 -8.68
N SER A 71 5.99 -5.64 -8.26
CA SER A 71 7.08 -6.61 -8.23
C SER A 71 8.13 -6.26 -7.18
N MET A 72 8.89 -7.27 -6.74
CA MET A 72 10.11 -7.03 -5.98
C MET A 72 11.08 -6.18 -6.80
N MET A 73 11.66 -5.15 -6.18
CA MET A 73 12.58 -4.19 -6.78
C MET A 73 13.64 -3.82 -5.75
N PRO A 74 14.67 -4.67 -5.55
CA PRO A 74 15.74 -4.40 -4.59
C PRO A 74 16.38 -3.02 -4.82
N GLN A 75 16.66 -2.29 -3.74
CA GLN A 75 17.30 -0.97 -3.79
C GLN A 75 18.45 -0.89 -2.79
N ASP A 76 19.58 -0.33 -3.19
CA ASP A 76 20.72 -0.04 -2.31
C ASP A 76 21.17 -1.24 -1.45
N GLY A 77 21.06 -2.46 -2.00
CA GLY A 77 21.38 -3.72 -1.31
C GLY A 77 20.27 -4.27 -0.41
N ASP A 78 19.12 -3.60 -0.31
CA ASP A 78 17.94 -4.05 0.41
C ASP A 78 17.01 -4.86 -0.51
N ASP A 79 16.89 -6.16 -0.26
CA ASP A 79 16.06 -7.09 -1.03
C ASP A 79 14.60 -7.17 -0.54
N ALA A 80 14.25 -6.43 0.52
CA ALA A 80 12.91 -6.36 1.08
C ALA A 80 12.06 -5.23 0.46
N VAL A 81 12.52 -4.65 -0.66
CA VAL A 81 11.86 -3.55 -1.38
C VAL A 81 11.05 -4.09 -2.55
N PHE A 82 9.81 -3.62 -2.68
CA PHE A 82 8.96 -3.84 -3.85
C PHE A 82 8.43 -2.51 -4.39
N GLY A 83 8.09 -2.49 -5.66
CA GLY A 83 7.57 -1.33 -6.36
C GLY A 83 6.17 -1.56 -6.88
N ILE A 84 5.34 -0.53 -6.81
CA ILE A 84 4.07 -0.44 -7.53
C ILE A 84 4.27 0.54 -8.67
N GLU A 85 4.36 0.04 -9.90
CA GLU A 85 4.50 0.85 -11.11
C GLU A 85 3.10 1.20 -11.64
N MET A 86 2.79 2.48 -11.71
CA MET A 86 1.55 2.98 -12.28
C MET A 86 1.65 3.04 -13.81
N GLU A 87 0.51 2.99 -14.52
CA GLU A 87 0.47 3.14 -15.98
C GLU A 87 1.17 4.41 -16.50
N GLY A 88 1.20 5.49 -15.71
CA GLY A 88 1.89 6.74 -16.03
C GLY A 88 3.41 6.73 -15.77
N GLY A 89 4.01 5.58 -15.46
CA GLY A 89 5.45 5.41 -15.21
C GLY A 89 5.94 5.80 -13.81
N GLN A 90 5.10 6.39 -12.96
CA GLN A 90 5.44 6.63 -11.56
C GLN A 90 5.56 5.31 -10.81
N ILE A 91 6.64 5.14 -10.05
CA ILE A 91 6.83 3.97 -9.17
C ILE A 91 6.70 4.42 -7.72
N TYR A 92 5.93 3.68 -6.93
CA TYR A 92 5.86 3.84 -5.47
C TYR A 92 6.60 2.70 -4.79
N PHE A 93 7.76 3.02 -4.19
CA PHE A 93 8.58 2.06 -3.47
C PHE A 93 8.10 1.82 -2.05
N HIS A 94 8.06 0.55 -1.68
CA HIS A 94 7.66 0.06 -0.38
C HIS A 94 8.71 -0.92 0.12
N ARG A 95 9.13 -0.75 1.37
CA ARG A 95 10.03 -1.67 2.05
C ARG A 95 9.28 -2.42 3.15
N SER A 96 9.42 -3.73 3.12
CA SER A 96 8.88 -4.67 4.10
C SER A 96 9.93 -5.03 5.16
N SER A 97 9.58 -5.86 6.16
CA SER A 97 10.54 -6.31 7.18
C SER A 97 11.49 -7.42 6.68
N SER A 98 11.13 -8.09 5.59
CA SER A 98 11.95 -9.12 4.93
C SER A 98 11.46 -9.32 3.50
N LYS A 99 12.32 -9.84 2.62
CA LYS A 99 11.94 -10.25 1.26
C LYS A 99 10.68 -11.12 1.22
N SER A 100 10.54 -12.06 2.16
CA SER A 100 9.37 -12.94 2.22
C SER A 100 8.08 -12.20 2.54
N GLU A 101 8.14 -11.18 3.41
CA GLU A 101 6.99 -10.33 3.69
C GLU A 101 6.67 -9.45 2.48
N GLY A 102 7.68 -8.87 1.83
CA GLY A 102 7.51 -8.12 0.58
C GLY A 102 6.82 -8.95 -0.50
N GLN A 103 7.20 -10.23 -0.64
CA GLN A 103 6.57 -11.13 -1.61
C GLN A 103 5.09 -11.36 -1.32
N LYS A 104 4.70 -11.49 -0.05
CA LYS A 104 3.27 -11.60 0.32
C LYS A 104 2.45 -10.37 -0.12
N TRP A 105 3.04 -9.18 -0.08
CA TRP A 105 2.40 -7.95 -0.58
C TRP A 105 2.31 -7.89 -2.10
N VAL A 106 3.29 -8.46 -2.81
CA VAL A 106 3.27 -8.54 -4.28
C VAL A 106 2.20 -9.53 -4.76
N ASP A 107 1.98 -10.63 -4.03
CA ASP A 107 1.11 -11.73 -4.44
C ASP A 107 -0.39 -11.54 -4.11
N ALA A 108 -0.73 -10.60 -3.21
CA ALA A 108 -2.08 -10.42 -2.65
C ALA A 108 -3.06 -9.62 -3.56
#